data_AF-A0A9E4YLB0-F1
#
_entry.id   AF-A0A9E4YLB0-F1
#
_cell.length_a   1.000
_cell.length_b   1.000
_cell.length_c   1.000
_cell.angle_alpha   90.00
_cell.angle_beta   90.00
_cell.angle_gamma   90.00
#
_symmetry.space_group_name_H-M   'P 1'
#
loop_
_entity.id
_entity.type
_entity.pdbx_description
1 polymer ?
#
loop_
_entity_poly.entity_id
_entity_poly.type
_entity_poly.pdbx_seq_one_letter_code
_entity_poly.pdbx_strand_id
1 'polypeptide(L)'
;MAKQLKLETTAPFQGLPELVAQDEGLFAAEGLDIEFVRRGENAPTKVDRSMTDPEMANSFASHGSSAEQGGAAMFNACEWGNYRRVEDSKTDSKQVGRRAIIAFGALMVAPDSDVYTPQQMANKLVGVPYFAGTHYLALLMLEGFLPR
;
A
#
# COMPACT_ATOMS: atom_id res chain seq x y z
N MET A 1 -19.97 -19.91 -19.13
CA MET A 1 -20.16 -19.59 -17.70
C MET A 1 -19.12 -18.55 -17.32
N ALA A 2 -19.50 -17.51 -16.59
CA ALA A 2 -18.55 -16.50 -16.11
C ALA A 2 -17.57 -17.13 -15.11
N LYS A 3 -16.31 -16.69 -15.11
CA LYS A 3 -15.31 -17.15 -14.15
C LYS A 3 -15.32 -16.24 -12.93
N GLN A 4 -15.47 -16.82 -11.74
CA GLN A 4 -15.42 -16.06 -10.51
C GLN A 4 -13.98 -15.64 -10.19
N LEU A 5 -13.78 -14.39 -9.79
CA LEU A 5 -12.50 -13.84 -9.34
C LEU A 5 -12.72 -13.01 -8.07
N LYS A 6 -11.98 -13.34 -7.00
CA LYS A 6 -12.03 -12.60 -5.73
C LYS A 6 -10.95 -11.53 -5.70
N LEU A 7 -11.33 -10.27 -5.52
CA LEU A 7 -10.43 -9.13 -5.39
C LEU A 7 -10.51 -8.57 -3.98
N GLU A 8 -9.39 -8.16 -3.37
CA GLU A 8 -9.48 -7.37 -2.14
C GLU A 8 -10.23 -6.06 -2.37
N THR A 9 -11.07 -5.66 -1.41
CA THR A 9 -11.72 -4.35 -1.39
C THR A 9 -10.68 -3.24 -1.51
N THR A 10 -10.96 -2.28 -2.39
CA THR A 10 -10.05 -1.17 -2.69
C THR A 10 -10.76 0.17 -2.54
N ALA A 11 -9.96 1.24 -2.40
CA ALA A 11 -10.45 2.61 -2.39
C ALA A 11 -10.12 3.29 -3.72
N PRO A 12 -10.88 4.32 -4.15
CA PRO A 12 -10.65 5.01 -5.42
C PRO A 12 -9.20 5.45 -5.65
N PHE A 13 -8.50 5.87 -4.59
CA PHE A 13 -7.09 6.27 -4.68
C PHE A 13 -6.19 5.20 -5.33
N GLN A 14 -6.42 3.91 -5.07
CA GLN A 14 -5.59 2.82 -5.59
C GLN A 14 -6.31 1.98 -6.65
N GLY A 15 -7.62 1.82 -6.54
CA GLY A 15 -8.39 0.91 -7.39
C GLY A 15 -9.61 1.52 -8.07
N LEU A 16 -9.59 2.82 -8.38
CA LEU A 16 -10.64 3.43 -9.20
C LEU A 16 -10.91 2.65 -10.50
N PRO A 17 -9.91 2.15 -11.26
CA PRO A 17 -10.19 1.41 -12.48
C PRO A 17 -11.02 0.14 -12.25
N GLU A 18 -10.74 -0.63 -11.20
CA GLU A 18 -11.49 -1.84 -10.87
C GLU A 18 -12.91 -1.51 -10.40
N LEU A 19 -13.07 -0.42 -9.63
CA LEU A 19 -14.38 0.05 -9.20
C LEU A 19 -15.24 0.49 -10.40
N VAL A 20 -14.65 1.24 -11.34
CA VAL A 20 -15.32 1.65 -12.59
C VAL A 20 -15.62 0.45 -13.47
N ALA A 21 -14.68 -0.49 -13.64
CA ALA A 21 -14.89 -1.68 -14.44
C ALA A 21 -16.01 -2.59 -13.89
N GLN A 22 -16.21 -2.61 -12.57
CA GLN A 22 -17.35 -3.25 -11.95
C GLN A 22 -18.66 -2.50 -12.24
N ASP A 23 -18.67 -1.18 -12.04
CA ASP A 23 -19.85 -0.33 -12.19
C ASP A 23 -20.36 -0.27 -13.64
N GLU A 24 -19.43 -0.15 -14.59
CA GLU A 24 -19.72 -0.11 -16.03
C GLU A 24 -19.93 -1.50 -16.65
N GLY A 25 -19.85 -2.59 -15.86
CA GLY A 25 -20.05 -3.96 -16.34
C GLY A 25 -18.94 -4.48 -17.26
N LEU A 26 -17.77 -3.84 -17.29
CA LEU A 26 -16.64 -4.21 -18.15
C LEU A 26 -16.09 -5.61 -17.80
N PHE A 27 -16.06 -5.98 -16.51
CA PHE A 27 -15.68 -7.34 -16.12
C PHE A 27 -16.65 -8.39 -16.65
N ALA A 28 -17.96 -8.12 -16.58
CA ALA A 28 -18.99 -9.03 -17.07
C ALA A 28 -18.91 -9.19 -18.60
N ALA A 29 -18.59 -8.10 -19.32
CA ALA A 29 -18.34 -8.14 -20.77
C ALA A 29 -17.18 -9.07 -21.15
N GLU A 30 -16.16 -9.18 -20.29
CA GLU A 30 -15.04 -10.13 -20.42
C GLU A 30 -15.31 -11.52 -19.82
N GLY A 31 -16.55 -11.77 -19.36
CA GLY A 31 -16.94 -13.06 -18.77
C GLY A 31 -16.36 -13.30 -17.37
N LEU A 32 -16.03 -12.24 -16.63
CA LEU A 32 -15.56 -12.29 -15.24
C LEU A 32 -16.69 -11.89 -14.28
N ASP A 33 -16.80 -12.64 -13.19
CA ASP A 33 -17.68 -12.33 -12.05
C ASP A 33 -16.81 -11.96 -10.85
N ILE A 34 -16.81 -10.69 -10.48
CA ILE A 34 -15.92 -10.15 -9.44
C ILE A 34 -16.63 -10.15 -8.09
N GLU A 35 -15.98 -10.74 -7.09
CA GLU A 35 -16.37 -10.62 -5.69
C GLU A 35 -15.31 -9.79 -4.96
N PHE A 36 -15.71 -8.63 -4.45
CA PHE A 36 -14.83 -7.85 -3.56
C PHE A 36 -14.86 -8.43 -2.15
N VAL A 37 -13.75 -9.04 -1.73
CA VAL A 37 -13.56 -9.55 -0.38
C VAL A 37 -12.89 -8.51 0.49
N ARG A 38 -13.41 -8.32 1.71
CA ARG A 38 -12.84 -7.33 2.63
C ARG A 38 -11.37 -7.66 2.88
N ARG A 39 -10.48 -6.66 2.75
CA ARG A 39 -9.12 -6.81 3.30
C ARG A 39 -9.26 -7.09 4.80
N GLY A 40 -8.38 -7.91 5.36
CA GLY A 40 -8.42 -8.29 6.77
C GLY A 40 -8.67 -7.09 7.67
N GLU A 41 -9.60 -7.23 8.62
CA GLU A 41 -10.05 -6.17 9.54
C GLU A 41 -8.95 -5.64 10.47
N ASN A 42 -7.75 -6.21 10.39
CA ASN A 42 -6.61 -5.94 11.26
C ASN A 42 -5.71 -4.79 10.78
N ALA A 43 -6.11 -4.04 9.75
CA ALA A 43 -5.36 -2.86 9.32
C ALA A 43 -5.23 -1.88 10.51
N PRO A 44 -4.00 -1.52 10.94
CA PRO A 44 -3.80 -0.65 12.09
C PRO A 44 -4.49 0.70 11.86
N THR A 45 -5.40 1.08 12.76
CA THR A 45 -6.10 2.37 12.72
C THR A 45 -5.50 3.40 13.66
N LYS A 46 -4.55 2.97 14.51
CA LYS A 46 -3.83 3.81 15.45
C LYS A 46 -2.34 3.71 15.16
N VAL A 47 -1.64 4.81 15.36
CA VAL A 47 -0.18 4.85 15.30
C VAL A 47 0.38 4.15 16.54
N ASP A 48 1.17 3.10 16.33
CA ASP A 48 1.98 2.49 17.37
C ASP A 48 3.38 3.14 17.37
N ARG A 49 3.66 3.93 18.41
CA ARG A 49 4.95 4.62 18.55
C ARG A 49 6.07 3.72 19.10
N SER A 50 5.74 2.50 19.55
CA SER A 50 6.73 1.53 20.02
C SER A 50 7.41 0.78 18.89
N MET A 51 6.82 0.78 17.70
CA MET A 51 7.41 0.18 16.49
C MET A 51 8.53 1.06 15.94
N THR A 52 9.77 0.79 16.37
CA THR A 52 10.97 1.54 15.95
C THR A 52 11.88 0.79 14.99
N ASP A 53 11.50 -0.43 14.60
CA ASP A 53 12.26 -1.33 13.74
C ASP A 53 11.30 -1.94 12.71
N PRO A 54 11.65 -1.93 11.39
CA PRO A 54 10.86 -2.57 10.35
C PRO A 54 10.53 -4.04 10.62
N GLU A 55 11.40 -4.79 11.30
CA GLU A 55 11.19 -6.22 11.60
C GLU A 55 10.03 -6.45 12.59
N MET A 56 9.56 -5.41 13.28
CA MET A 56 8.35 -5.47 14.11
C MET A 56 7.06 -5.37 13.29
N ALA A 57 7.14 -4.97 12.02
CA ALA A 57 5.98 -4.76 11.17
C ALA A 57 5.63 -6.01 10.35
N ASN A 58 4.34 -6.22 10.13
CA ASN A 58 3.84 -7.21 9.18
C ASN A 58 3.48 -6.50 7.87
N SER A 59 4.13 -6.85 6.76
CA SER A 59 3.86 -6.28 5.43
C SER A 59 2.43 -6.56 4.94
N PHE A 60 1.81 -7.65 5.43
CA PHE A 60 0.42 -8.04 5.19
C PHE A 60 -0.56 -7.56 6.27
N ALA A 61 -0.17 -6.63 7.15
CA ALA A 61 -1.08 -6.08 8.17
C ALA A 61 -2.30 -5.35 7.57
N SER A 62 -2.24 -4.93 6.30
CA SER A 62 -3.35 -4.26 5.59
C SER A 62 -3.53 -4.81 4.18
N HIS A 63 -2.81 -4.26 3.18
CA HIS A 63 -2.92 -4.69 1.78
C HIS A 63 -2.34 -6.10 1.59
N GLY A 64 -3.04 -6.93 0.82
CA GLY A 64 -2.64 -8.29 0.53
C GLY A 64 -2.92 -9.28 1.66
N SER A 65 -3.52 -8.83 2.77
CA SER A 65 -3.84 -9.67 3.93
C SER A 65 -4.73 -10.86 3.60
N SER A 66 -5.76 -10.66 2.78
CA SER A 66 -6.67 -11.72 2.33
C SER A 66 -6.01 -12.56 1.24
N ALA A 67 -5.25 -11.93 0.34
CA ALA A 67 -4.52 -12.66 -0.71
C ALA A 67 -3.50 -13.66 -0.14
N GLU A 68 -2.70 -13.24 0.85
CA GLU A 68 -1.72 -14.08 1.53
C GLU A 68 -2.37 -15.25 2.30
N GLN A 69 -3.64 -15.12 2.69
CA GLN A 69 -4.41 -16.17 3.36
C GLN A 69 -5.23 -17.03 2.37
N GLY A 70 -5.11 -16.77 1.06
CA GLY A 70 -5.88 -17.47 0.02
C GLY A 70 -7.35 -17.03 -0.10
N GLY A 71 -7.75 -15.94 0.57
CA GLY A 71 -9.11 -15.39 0.52
C GLY A 71 -9.36 -14.48 -0.69
N ALA A 72 -8.31 -13.94 -1.30
CA ALA A 72 -8.37 -13.14 -2.52
C ALA A 72 -7.36 -13.64 -3.56
N ALA A 73 -7.69 -13.52 -4.84
CA ALA A 73 -6.77 -13.85 -5.92
C ALA A 73 -5.85 -12.68 -6.27
N MET A 74 -6.30 -11.44 -6.07
CA MET A 74 -5.55 -10.23 -6.39
C MET A 74 -5.88 -9.08 -5.44
N PHE A 75 -4.95 -8.14 -5.31
CA PHE A 75 -5.12 -6.90 -4.57
C PHE A 75 -4.29 -5.79 -5.23
N ASN A 76 -4.62 -4.54 -4.89
CA ASN A 76 -3.86 -3.37 -5.32
C ASN A 76 -3.16 -2.72 -4.13
N ALA A 77 -1.93 -2.27 -4.37
CA ALA A 77 -1.14 -1.45 -3.45
C ALA A 77 -0.05 -0.69 -4.22
N CYS A 78 0.69 0.15 -3.51
CA CYS A 78 1.86 0.85 -4.04
C CYS A 78 2.96 -0.12 -4.51
N GLU A 79 3.69 0.25 -5.57
CA GLU A 79 4.74 -0.58 -6.20
C GLU A 79 5.79 -1.07 -5.20
N TRP A 80 6.44 -0.18 -4.47
CA TRP A 80 7.48 -0.56 -3.51
C TRP A 80 6.96 -1.39 -2.33
N GLY A 81 5.72 -1.13 -1.91
CA GLY A 81 5.07 -1.97 -0.92
C GLY A 81 4.78 -3.38 -1.45
N ASN A 82 4.50 -3.52 -2.75
CA ASN A 82 4.33 -4.83 -3.38
C ASN A 82 5.66 -5.57 -3.50
N TYR A 83 6.79 -4.90 -3.74
CA TYR A 83 8.10 -5.57 -3.70
C TYR A 83 8.35 -6.23 -2.35
N ARG A 84 8.09 -5.54 -1.24
CA ARG A 84 8.21 -6.14 0.09
C ARG A 84 7.25 -7.32 0.29
N ARG A 85 6.00 -7.22 -0.17
CA ARG A 85 5.01 -8.31 -0.04
C ARG A 85 5.34 -9.52 -0.90
N VAL A 86 5.89 -9.32 -2.09
CA VAL A 86 6.35 -10.43 -2.94
C VAL A 86 7.50 -11.16 -2.25
N GLU A 87 8.44 -10.43 -1.64
CA GLU A 87 9.54 -11.02 -0.86
C GLU A 87 9.02 -11.80 0.38
N ASP A 88 8.08 -11.21 1.13
CA ASP A 88 7.57 -11.82 2.37
C ASP A 88 6.52 -12.93 2.14
N SER A 89 5.95 -13.01 0.94
CA SER A 89 4.82 -13.90 0.61
C SER A 89 5.23 -15.37 0.75
N LYS A 90 4.37 -16.16 1.37
CA LYS A 90 4.51 -17.62 1.47
C LYS A 90 3.65 -18.38 0.46
N THR A 91 2.93 -17.66 -0.40
CA THR A 91 2.00 -18.23 -1.38
C THR A 91 2.42 -18.00 -2.83
N ASP A 92 3.71 -17.78 -3.09
CA ASP A 92 4.27 -17.45 -4.42
C ASP A 92 3.55 -16.27 -5.12
N SER A 93 3.10 -15.28 -4.34
CA SER A 93 2.45 -14.08 -4.85
C SER A 93 3.36 -13.29 -5.79
N LYS A 94 2.78 -12.72 -6.86
CA LYS A 94 3.52 -12.00 -7.91
C LYS A 94 2.87 -10.68 -8.24
N GLN A 95 3.70 -9.71 -8.60
CA GLN A 95 3.23 -8.48 -9.21
C GLN A 95 2.95 -8.70 -10.70
N VAL A 96 1.67 -8.79 -11.06
CA VAL A 96 1.22 -9.09 -12.43
C VAL A 96 1.00 -7.84 -13.30
N GLY A 97 0.96 -6.66 -12.68
CA GLY A 97 0.69 -5.41 -13.38
C GLY A 97 1.20 -4.19 -12.62
N ARG A 98 1.43 -3.11 -13.38
CA ARG A 98 1.74 -1.78 -12.85
C ARG A 98 0.94 -0.75 -13.63
N ARG A 99 0.43 0.24 -12.91
CA ARG A 99 -0.20 1.42 -13.49
C ARG A 99 0.52 2.63 -12.94
N ALA A 100 0.83 3.59 -13.80
CA ALA A 100 1.36 4.86 -13.36
C ALA A 100 0.34 5.55 -12.43
N ILE A 101 0.81 6.01 -11.29
CA ILE A 101 0.08 6.90 -10.42
C ILE A 101 0.81 8.25 -10.42
N ILE A 102 0.13 9.32 -10.83
CA ILE A 102 0.66 10.69 -10.81
C ILE A 102 0.34 11.35 -9.46
N ALA A 103 0.43 10.59 -8.37
CA ALA A 103 0.21 11.13 -7.03
C ALA A 103 1.57 11.47 -6.42
N PHE A 104 1.68 12.67 -5.86
CA PHE A 104 2.86 13.13 -5.14
C PHE A 104 2.80 12.66 -3.68
N GLY A 105 3.91 12.10 -3.18
CA GLY A 105 4.14 11.95 -1.74
C GLY A 105 4.70 13.25 -1.18
N ALA A 106 4.45 13.52 0.10
CA ALA A 106 4.99 14.68 0.79
C ALA A 106 5.43 14.31 2.21
N LEU A 107 6.50 14.95 2.67
CA LEU A 107 6.81 15.02 4.10
C LEU A 107 5.94 16.10 4.71
N MET A 108 5.13 15.73 5.70
CA MET A 108 4.19 16.63 6.35
C MET A 108 4.67 16.93 7.77
N VAL A 109 4.58 18.20 8.17
CA VAL A 109 4.85 18.65 9.53
C VAL A 109 3.59 19.27 10.13
N ALA A 110 3.58 19.45 11.45
CA ALA A 110 2.47 20.13 12.12
C ALA A 110 2.37 21.59 11.63
N PRO A 111 1.16 22.19 11.58
CA PRO A 111 0.97 23.56 11.09
C PRO A 111 1.79 24.64 11.82
N ASP A 112 2.18 24.37 13.07
CA ASP A 112 2.97 25.22 13.96
C ASP A 112 4.47 24.84 13.98
N SER A 113 4.91 23.91 13.13
CA SER A 113 6.30 23.51 13.02
C SER A 113 7.16 24.61 12.38
N ASP A 114 8.39 24.73 12.86
CA ASP A 114 9.45 25.58 12.31
C ASP A 114 10.25 24.92 11.17
N VAL A 115 9.85 23.71 10.75
CA VAL A 115 10.49 22.94 9.68
C VAL A 115 9.91 23.34 8.32
N TYR A 116 10.76 23.83 7.44
CA TYR A 116 10.45 24.22 6.06
C TYR A 116 11.36 23.54 5.03
N THR A 117 12.47 22.93 5.46
CA THR A 117 13.39 22.19 4.58
C THR A 117 13.71 20.79 5.12
N PRO A 118 14.06 19.83 4.24
CA PRO A 118 14.43 18.48 4.67
C PRO A 118 15.60 18.43 5.66
N GLN A 119 16.59 19.33 5.56
CA GLN A 119 17.75 19.37 6.46
C GLN A 119 17.36 19.65 7.92
N GLN A 120 16.28 20.40 8.15
CA GLN A 120 15.79 20.68 9.50
C GLN A 120 15.16 19.44 10.17
N MET A 121 14.94 18.35 9.42
CA MET A 121 14.53 17.06 9.97
C MET A 121 15.71 16.25 10.55
N ALA A 122 16.95 16.74 10.45
CA ALA A 122 18.09 16.09 11.08
C ALA A 122 17.85 15.85 12.59
N ASN A 123 18.08 14.62 13.04
CA ASN A 123 17.87 14.18 14.42
C ASN A 123 16.42 14.34 14.94
N LYS A 124 15.43 14.48 14.04
CA LYS A 124 14.00 14.47 14.40
C LYS A 124 13.43 13.07 14.22
N LEU A 125 12.45 12.72 15.06
CA LEU A 125 11.67 11.51 14.86
C LEU A 125 10.69 11.71 13.70
N VAL A 126 10.86 10.96 12.62
CA VAL A 126 9.98 10.99 11.44
C VAL A 126 9.12 9.74 11.46
N GLY A 127 7.81 9.92 11.58
CA GLY A 127 6.85 8.82 11.51
C GLY A 127 6.68 8.34 10.07
N VAL A 128 6.91 7.04 9.83
CA VAL A 128 6.72 6.41 8.52
C VAL A 128 5.87 5.14 8.65
N PRO A 129 5.00 4.85 7.68
CA PRO A 129 4.25 3.59 7.64
C PRO A 129 5.12 2.49 7.02
N TYR A 130 5.77 1.68 7.85
CA TYR A 130 6.64 0.59 7.37
C TYR A 130 5.97 -0.25 6.28
N PHE A 131 6.76 -0.62 5.27
CA PHE A 131 6.37 -1.43 4.11
C PHE A 131 5.23 -0.88 3.22
N ALA A 132 4.83 0.38 3.43
CA ALA A 132 4.03 1.13 2.47
C ALA A 132 4.94 1.99 1.57
N GLY A 133 4.43 2.39 0.40
CA GLY A 133 5.17 3.20 -0.57
C GLY A 133 5.68 4.51 0.01
N THR A 134 4.93 5.11 0.94
CA THR A 134 5.31 6.35 1.64
C THR A 134 6.50 6.19 2.58
N HIS A 135 6.79 4.99 3.10
CA HIS A 135 8.04 4.74 3.85
C HIS A 135 9.24 4.89 2.92
N TYR A 136 9.24 4.22 1.78
CA TYR A 136 10.33 4.30 0.80
C TYR A 136 10.42 5.70 0.16
N LEU A 137 9.30 6.38 -0.07
CA LEU A 137 9.30 7.78 -0.52
C LEU A 137 9.94 8.69 0.52
N ALA A 138 9.68 8.48 1.81
CA ALA A 138 10.32 9.25 2.87
C ALA A 138 11.84 9.07 2.86
N LEU A 139 12.33 7.83 2.68
CA LEU A 139 13.76 7.56 2.52
C LEU A 139 14.33 8.29 1.31
N LEU A 140 13.70 8.16 0.13
CA LEU A 140 14.14 8.83 -1.10
C LEU A 140 14.15 10.37 -0.97
N MET A 141 13.13 10.94 -0.30
CA MET A 141 13.03 12.39 -0.10
C MET A 141 14.07 12.93 0.89
N LEU A 142 14.53 12.12 1.85
CA LEU A 142 15.46 12.55 2.90
C LEU A 142 16.93 12.21 2.60
N GLU A 143 17.21 11.14 1.86
CA GLU A 143 18.59 10.65 1.67
C GLU A 143 19.52 11.64 0.96
N GLY A 144 18.97 12.58 0.18
CA GLY A 144 19.74 13.65 -0.48
C GLY A 144 20.07 14.83 0.43
N PHE A 145 19.47 14.90 1.62
CA PHE A 145 19.54 16.07 2.50
C PHE A 145 20.01 15.75 3.92
N LEU A 146 19.94 14.49 4.34
CA LEU A 146 20.37 14.01 5.65
C LEU A 146 21.54 13.03 5.52
N PRO A 147 22.52 13.05 6.44
CA PRO A 147 23.52 12.00 6.50
C PRO A 147 22.85 10.64 6.78
N ARG A 148 23.42 9.59 6.20
CA ARG A 148 23.00 8.20 6.44
C ARG A 148 23.47 7.70 7.78
#